data_AF-A0A8X6G8X3-F1
#
_entry.id   AF-A0A8X6G8X3-F1
#
_cell.length_a   1.000
_cell.length_b   1.000
_cell.length_c   1.000
_cell.angle_alpha   90.00
_cell.angle_beta   90.00
_cell.angle_gamma   90.00
#
_symmetry.space_group_name_H-M   'P 1'
#
loop_
_entity.id
_entity.type
_entity.pdbx_description
1 polymer ?
#
loop_
_entity_poly.entity_id
_entity_poly.type
_entity_poly.pdbx_seq_one_letter_code
_entity_poly.pdbx_strand_id
1 'polypeptide(L)'
;MVRLAEVLRSILNDWGIDVQNIMSITTDNGRNILKSIEELNLENAHISCFAHNINIGDNHSLDIPVLKRAIARLKKLQNAFAMSWKMKRSPQSPRVTTNGGKNTSLCLSNSMVEHFKISETISGKSAANLQNPFRILK
;
A
#
# COMPACT_ATOMS: atom_id res chain seq x y z
N MET A 1 16.87 -13.01 -6.39
CA MET A 1 15.76 -12.69 -5.47
C MET A 1 16.07 -13.39 -4.17
N VAL A 2 16.35 -12.65 -3.10
CA VAL A 2 16.81 -13.23 -1.82
C VAL A 2 15.60 -13.83 -1.09
N ARG A 3 15.72 -15.07 -0.58
CA ARG A 3 14.66 -15.69 0.22
C ARG A 3 14.78 -15.21 1.66
N LEU A 4 13.66 -14.82 2.26
CA LEU A 4 13.63 -14.27 3.62
C LEU A 4 14.18 -15.26 4.67
N ALA A 5 13.94 -16.56 4.50
CA ALA A 5 14.51 -17.60 5.37
C ALA A 5 16.06 -17.58 5.40
N GLU A 6 16.72 -17.32 4.27
CA GLU A 6 18.20 -17.25 4.19
C GLU A 6 18.73 -16.05 4.97
N VAL A 7 18.06 -14.90 4.83
CA VAL A 7 18.40 -13.68 5.56
C VAL A 7 18.24 -13.88 7.07
N LEU A 8 17.12 -14.50 7.49
CA LEU A 8 16.88 -14.80 8.89
C LEU A 8 17.94 -15.74 9.46
N ARG A 9 18.31 -16.81 8.74
CA ARG A 9 19.42 -17.70 9.16
C ARG A 9 20.73 -16.96 9.30
N SER A 10 21.08 -16.11 8.33
CA SER A 10 22.31 -15.32 8.39
C SER A 10 22.34 -14.46 9.64
N ILE A 11 21.27 -13.72 9.92
CA ILE A 11 21.20 -12.85 11.10
C ILE A 11 21.29 -13.65 12.40
N LEU A 12 20.61 -14.80 12.49
CA LEU A 12 20.67 -15.67 13.67
C LEU A 12 22.09 -16.22 13.88
N ASN A 13 22.75 -16.65 12.80
CA ASN A 13 24.14 -17.12 12.85
C ASN A 13 25.11 -15.99 13.23
N ASP A 14 24.94 -14.79 12.67
CA ASP A 14 25.75 -13.62 12.97
C ASP A 14 25.66 -13.23 14.46
N TRP A 15 24.50 -13.49 15.08
CA TRP A 15 24.25 -13.21 16.49
C TRP A 15 24.58 -14.42 17.40
N GLY A 16 25.03 -15.54 16.83
CA GLY A 16 25.34 -16.77 17.56
C GLY A 16 24.11 -17.42 18.21
N ILE A 17 22.91 -17.16 17.69
CA ILE A 17 21.65 -17.69 18.22
C ILE A 17 21.30 -18.98 17.47
N ASP A 18 21.28 -20.09 18.19
CA ASP A 18 20.75 -21.34 17.66
C ASP A 18 19.23 -21.22 17.46
N VAL A 19 18.76 -21.62 16.28
CA VAL A 19 17.34 -21.67 15.91
C VAL A 19 16.54 -22.50 16.92
N GLN A 20 17.14 -23.57 17.48
CA GLN A 20 16.47 -24.44 18.45
C GLN A 20 16.22 -23.75 19.81
N ASN A 21 16.97 -22.68 20.12
CA ASN A 21 16.81 -21.93 21.36
C ASN A 21 15.77 -20.79 21.26
N ILE A 22 15.12 -20.64 20.10
CA ILE A 22 14.10 -19.62 19.91
C ILE A 22 12.79 -20.08 20.56
N MET A 23 12.42 -19.43 21.66
CA MET A 23 11.17 -19.71 22.37
C MET A 23 9.93 -19.20 21.64
N SER A 24 10.03 -18.01 21.04
CA SER A 24 8.90 -17.40 20.33
C SER A 24 9.37 -16.43 19.26
N ILE A 25 8.66 -16.40 18.13
CA ILE A 25 8.84 -15.43 17.07
C ILE A 25 7.49 -14.76 16.77
N THR A 26 7.44 -13.43 16.83
CA THR A 26 6.20 -12.68 16.55
C THR A 26 6.32 -11.92 15.24
N THR A 27 5.48 -12.24 14.27
CA THR A 27 5.45 -11.59 12.94
C THR A 27 4.02 -11.45 12.43
N ASP A 28 3.80 -10.68 11.37
CA ASP A 28 2.52 -10.68 10.65
C ASP A 28 2.24 -12.04 9.98
N ASN A 29 1.02 -12.23 9.47
CA ASN A 29 0.58 -13.47 8.80
C ASN A 29 0.89 -13.46 7.29
N GLY A 30 1.86 -12.64 6.86
CA GLY A 30 2.30 -12.54 5.49
C GLY A 30 2.86 -13.87 5.00
N ARG A 31 2.39 -14.32 3.83
CA ARG A 31 2.75 -15.62 3.26
C ARG A 31 4.27 -15.84 3.14
N ASN A 32 5.01 -14.78 2.82
CA ASN A 32 6.48 -14.85 2.70
C ASN A 32 7.15 -15.11 4.05
N ILE A 33 6.63 -14.52 5.13
CA ILE A 33 7.12 -14.71 6.50
C ILE A 33 6.78 -16.12 6.98
N LEU A 34 5.54 -16.56 6.81
CA LEU A 34 5.07 -17.87 7.27
C LEU A 34 5.88 -19.01 6.62
N LYS A 35 6.08 -18.92 5.29
CA LYS A 35 6.91 -19.88 4.57
C LYS A 35 8.36 -19.88 5.07
N SER A 36 8.88 -18.72 5.46
CA SER A 36 10.24 -18.64 5.99
C SER A 36 10.36 -19.27 7.38
N ILE A 37 9.33 -19.14 8.21
CA ILE A 37 9.25 -19.75 9.54
C ILE A 37 9.13 -21.28 9.44
N GLU A 38 8.31 -21.78 8.52
CA GLU A 38 8.21 -23.20 8.14
C GLU A 38 9.57 -23.73 7.69
N GLU A 39 10.25 -23.04 6.76
CA GLU A 39 11.58 -23.42 6.30
C GLU A 39 12.62 -23.44 7.44
N LEU A 40 12.41 -22.72 8.54
CA LEU A 40 13.28 -22.67 9.72
C LEU A 40 12.88 -23.66 10.83
N ASN A 41 11.83 -24.47 10.64
CA ASN A 41 11.25 -25.35 11.65
C ASN A 41 10.82 -24.60 12.94
N LEU A 42 10.35 -23.36 12.80
CA LEU A 42 9.93 -22.50 13.92
C LEU A 42 8.40 -22.37 14.05
N GLU A 43 7.63 -23.23 13.39
CA GLU A 43 6.16 -23.16 13.36
C GLU A 43 5.53 -23.19 14.76
N ASN A 44 6.03 -24.07 15.62
CA ASN A 44 5.54 -24.22 16.99
C ASN A 44 5.87 -23.00 17.89
N ALA A 45 6.87 -22.21 17.51
CA ALA A 45 7.29 -20.99 18.21
C ALA A 45 6.65 -19.72 17.63
N HIS A 46 5.92 -19.82 16.52
CA HIS A 46 5.34 -18.65 15.87
C HIS A 46 4.08 -18.16 16.58
N ILE A 47 4.07 -16.86 16.88
CA ILE A 47 2.94 -16.14 17.44
C ILE A 47 2.56 -15.06 16.45
N SER A 48 1.29 -15.05 16.04
CA SER A 48 0.80 -14.02 15.12
C SER A 48 0.77 -12.64 15.77
N CYS A 49 1.21 -11.62 15.04
CA CYS A 49 1.21 -10.23 15.51
C CYS A 49 -0.22 -9.76 15.80
N PHE A 50 -0.46 -9.35 17.05
CA PHE A 50 -1.74 -8.84 17.54
C PHE A 50 -2.30 -7.71 16.67
N ALA A 51 -1.47 -6.71 16.33
CA ALA A 51 -1.90 -5.58 15.51
C ALA A 51 -2.34 -6.00 14.10
N HIS A 52 -1.65 -6.99 13.51
CA HIS A 52 -2.01 -7.51 12.21
C HIS A 52 -3.37 -8.24 12.26
N ASN A 53 -3.63 -9.01 13.33
CA ASN A 53 -4.90 -9.70 13.52
C ASN A 53 -6.08 -8.73 13.71
N ILE A 54 -5.89 -7.63 14.45
CA ILE A 54 -6.90 -6.56 14.52
C ILE A 54 -7.17 -6.00 13.14
N ASN A 55 -6.13 -5.64 12.39
CA ASN A 55 -6.31 -5.09 11.04
C ASN A 55 -7.01 -6.08 10.09
N ILE A 56 -6.75 -7.39 10.19
CA ILE A 56 -7.49 -8.41 9.43
C ILE A 56 -8.97 -8.38 9.83
N GLY A 57 -9.27 -8.38 11.13
CA GLY A 57 -10.63 -8.33 11.66
C GLY A 57 -11.38 -7.07 11.21
N ASP A 58 -10.73 -5.91 11.31
CA ASP A 58 -11.29 -4.64 10.87
C ASP A 58 -11.59 -4.65 9.37
N ASN A 59 -10.64 -5.10 8.55
CA ASN A 59 -10.87 -5.21 7.10
C ASN A 59 -12.03 -6.16 6.78
N HIS A 60 -12.18 -7.27 7.50
CA HIS A 60 -13.30 -8.18 7.35
C HIS A 60 -14.64 -7.53 7.75
N SER A 61 -14.65 -6.78 8.86
CA SER A 61 -15.86 -6.07 9.31
C SER A 61 -16.30 -4.97 8.32
N LEU A 62 -15.34 -4.31 7.66
CA LEU A 62 -15.61 -3.28 6.66
C LEU A 62 -15.98 -3.86 5.28
N ASP A 63 -15.75 -5.15 5.04
CA ASP A 63 -16.07 -5.81 3.77
C ASP A 63 -17.56 -6.17 3.63
N ILE A 64 -18.36 -5.96 4.69
CA ILE A 64 -19.82 -6.11 4.66
C ILE A 64 -20.40 -5.28 3.49
N PRO A 65 -21.26 -5.84 2.61
CA PRO A 65 -21.65 -5.20 1.36
C PRO A 65 -22.20 -3.77 1.49
N VAL A 66 -22.93 -3.50 2.57
CA VAL A 66 -23.50 -2.17 2.85
C VAL A 66 -22.38 -1.17 3.16
N LEU A 67 -21.46 -1.52 4.05
CA LEU A 67 -20.33 -0.68 4.45
C LEU A 67 -19.35 -0.49 3.29
N LYS A 68 -19.01 -1.57 2.58
CA LYS A 68 -18.14 -1.54 1.40
C LYS A 68 -18.63 -0.56 0.34
N ARG A 69 -19.94 -0.55 0.06
CA ARG A 69 -20.55 0.42 -0.88
C ARG A 69 -20.47 1.86 -0.38
N ALA A 70 -20.73 2.11 0.90
CA ALA A 70 -20.63 3.44 1.49
C ALA A 70 -19.18 3.97 1.45
N ILE A 71 -18.21 3.14 1.85
CA ILE A 71 -16.77 3.45 1.81
C ILE A 71 -16.33 3.73 0.36
N ALA A 72 -16.80 2.94 -0.61
CA ALA A 72 -16.46 3.17 -2.01
C ALA A 72 -16.96 4.52 -2.53
N ARG A 73 -18.18 4.95 -2.14
CA ARG A 73 -18.71 6.28 -2.49
C ARG A 73 -17.92 7.40 -1.82
N LEU A 74 -17.56 7.23 -0.53
CA LEU A 74 -16.74 8.19 0.20
C LEU A 74 -15.35 8.34 -0.44
N LYS A 75 -14.69 7.24 -0.80
CA LYS A 75 -13.40 7.26 -1.50
C LYS A 75 -13.50 7.95 -2.86
N LYS A 76 -14.59 7.74 -3.61
CA LYS A 76 -14.82 8.47 -4.87
C LYS A 76 -14.92 9.98 -4.65
N LEU A 77 -15.65 10.42 -3.62
CA LEU A 77 -15.77 11.83 -3.26
C LEU A 77 -14.43 12.42 -2.80
N GLN A 78 -13.72 11.72 -1.92
CA GLN A 78 -12.37 12.09 -1.47
C GLN A 78 -11.43 12.26 -2.66
N ASN A 79 -11.45 11.31 -3.60
CA ASN A 79 -10.64 11.37 -4.81
C ASN A 79 -11.04 12.54 -5.72
N ALA A 80 -12.33 12.87 -5.83
CA ALA A 80 -12.79 14.04 -6.58
C ALA A 80 -12.23 15.34 -6.00
N PHE A 81 -12.25 15.50 -4.66
CA PHE A 81 -11.63 16.66 -4.01
C PHE A 81 -10.11 16.68 -4.17
N ALA A 82 -9.44 15.53 -3.99
CA ALA A 82 -7.99 15.42 -4.15
C ALA A 82 -7.52 15.78 -5.58
N MET A 83 -8.26 15.36 -6.60
CA MET A 83 -7.97 15.69 -8.01
C MET A 83 -8.36 17.12 -8.37
N SER A 84 -9.45 17.65 -7.82
CA SER A 84 -9.87 19.05 -7.99
C SER A 84 -8.82 20.03 -7.45
N TRP A 85 -8.21 19.73 -6.31
CA TRP A 85 -7.15 20.57 -5.73
C TRP A 85 -5.79 20.41 -6.43
N LYS A 86 -5.47 19.22 -6.96
CA LYS A 86 -4.24 19.01 -7.75
C LYS A 86 -4.26 19.72 -9.12
N MET A 87 -5.43 20.04 -9.68
CA MET A 87 -5.55 20.86 -10.88
C MET A 87 -5.12 22.33 -10.65
N LYS A 88 -5.07 22.82 -9.39
CA LYS A 88 -4.75 24.22 -9.08
C LYS A 88 -3.27 24.47 -8.71
N ARG A 89 -2.42 23.44 -8.73
CA ARG A 89 -0.97 23.55 -8.50
C ARG A 89 -0.11 23.01 -9.64
N SER A 90 -0.61 23.00 -10.87
CA SER A 90 0.31 23.27 -11.97
C SER A 90 0.62 24.77 -11.89
N PRO A 91 1.88 25.21 -11.70
CA PRO A 91 2.26 26.51 -12.21
C PRO A 91 1.85 26.46 -13.68
N GLN A 92 0.91 27.31 -14.08
CA GLN A 92 0.60 27.46 -15.49
C GLN A 92 1.86 28.01 -16.14
N SER A 93 2.75 27.14 -16.62
CA SER A 93 3.71 27.57 -17.62
C SER A 93 2.87 28.01 -18.82
N PRO A 94 2.95 29.26 -19.28
CA PRO A 94 2.11 29.73 -20.36
C PRO A 94 2.43 28.93 -21.62
N ARG A 95 1.48 28.10 -22.07
CA ARG A 95 1.58 27.44 -23.38
C ARG A 95 1.00 28.41 -24.42
N VAL A 96 1.82 29.35 -24.86
CA VAL A 96 1.56 30.09 -26.10
C VAL A 96 1.97 29.18 -27.25
N THR A 97 0.98 28.61 -27.93
CA THR A 97 1.07 28.37 -29.37
C THR A 97 -0.29 28.73 -29.96
N THR A 98 -0.37 29.97 -30.43
CA THR A 98 -1.42 30.40 -31.36
C THR A 98 -1.29 29.55 -32.62
N ASN A 99 -2.38 28.93 -33.06
CA ASN A 99 -2.79 28.94 -34.47
C ASN A 99 -4.23 28.45 -34.58
N GLY A 100 -4.96 29.14 -35.46
CA GLY A 100 -6.42 29.21 -35.47
C GLY A 100 -7.12 27.96 -35.96
N GLY A 101 -8.44 27.93 -35.73
CA GLY A 101 -9.32 26.93 -36.33
C GLY A 101 -10.47 26.55 -35.41
N LYS A 102 -11.67 26.98 -35.79
CA LYS A 102 -12.96 26.74 -35.13
C LYS A 102 -13.20 25.24 -34.86
N ASN A 103 -13.62 24.88 -33.65
CA ASN A 103 -14.90 24.22 -33.38
C ASN A 103 -15.01 23.78 -31.90
N THR A 104 -16.07 24.25 -31.27
CA THR A 104 -16.57 23.79 -29.98
C THR A 104 -17.10 22.36 -30.13
N SER A 105 -16.35 21.37 -29.65
CA SER A 105 -16.95 20.17 -29.09
C SER A 105 -16.22 19.87 -27.79
N LEU A 106 -17.00 19.64 -26.75
CA LEU A 106 -16.54 19.27 -25.43
C LEU A 106 -15.55 18.11 -25.53
N CYS A 107 -14.28 18.39 -25.31
CA CYS A 107 -13.25 17.38 -25.08
C CYS A 107 -13.47 16.72 -23.72
N LEU A 108 -14.55 15.94 -23.61
CA LEU A 108 -14.53 14.72 -22.81
C LEU A 108 -13.76 13.68 -23.61
N SER A 109 -12.45 13.88 -23.77
CA SER A 109 -11.60 12.88 -24.42
C SER A 109 -10.29 12.71 -23.68
N ASN A 110 -10.04 11.43 -23.36
CA ASN A 110 -8.73 10.81 -23.15
C ASN A 110 -8.04 10.91 -21.78
N SER A 111 -8.77 11.01 -20.66
CA SER A 111 -8.17 10.80 -19.32
C SER A 111 -8.88 9.74 -18.45
N MET A 112 -10.05 9.25 -18.86
CA MET A 112 -10.83 8.27 -18.10
C MET A 112 -10.18 6.86 -18.05
N VAL A 113 -9.12 6.60 -18.82
CA VAL A 113 -8.60 5.23 -19.05
C VAL A 113 -7.23 4.94 -18.40
N GLU A 114 -6.42 5.93 -18.03
CA GLU A 114 -4.99 5.65 -17.66
C GLU A 114 -4.64 5.69 -16.16
N HIS A 115 -5.45 6.30 -15.29
CA HIS A 115 -5.09 6.45 -13.87
C HIS A 115 -5.74 5.45 -12.89
N PHE A 116 -6.39 4.39 -13.39
CA PHE A 116 -6.92 3.28 -12.58
C PHE A 116 -5.82 2.37 -11.96
N LYS A 117 -4.54 2.79 -12.00
CA LYS A 117 -3.40 2.09 -11.40
C LYS A 117 -3.24 2.27 -9.88
N ILE A 118 -4.10 3.04 -9.21
CA ILE A 118 -4.06 3.17 -7.72
C ILE A 118 -5.12 2.29 -7.05
N SER A 119 -5.53 1.18 -7.69
CA SER A 119 -6.30 0.12 -7.03
C SER A 119 -5.46 -1.09 -6.62
N GLU A 120 -4.18 -1.15 -7.03
CA GLU A 120 -3.32 -2.34 -6.79
C GLU A 120 -2.41 -2.27 -5.57
N THR A 121 -2.41 -1.20 -4.77
CA THR A 121 -1.56 -1.15 -3.57
C THR A 121 -2.13 -1.87 -2.34
N ILE A 122 -3.31 -2.49 -2.45
CA ILE A 122 -3.85 -3.38 -1.40
C ILE A 122 -3.34 -4.83 -1.56
N SER A 123 -2.54 -5.11 -2.60
CA SER A 123 -1.82 -6.37 -2.76
C SER A 123 -0.30 -6.15 -2.70
N GLY A 124 0.24 -6.08 -1.48
CA GLY A 124 1.62 -6.42 -1.11
C GLY A 124 2.77 -6.00 -2.04
N LYS A 125 3.08 -4.70 -2.16
CA LYS A 125 4.40 -4.26 -2.64
C LYS A 125 5.04 -3.21 -1.72
N SER A 126 6.32 -3.49 -1.43
CA SER A 126 7.23 -2.85 -0.49
C SER A 126 7.19 -1.31 -0.48
N ALA A 127 7.12 -0.76 0.73
CA ALA A 127 7.27 0.66 1.01
C ALA A 127 8.74 1.08 0.81
N ALA A 128 9.04 1.65 -0.35
CA ALA A 128 10.18 2.54 -0.49
C ALA A 128 9.64 3.95 -0.77
N ASN A 129 9.90 4.84 0.18
CA ASN A 129 9.85 6.30 0.02
C ASN A 129 8.46 6.97 0.10
N LEU A 130 7.91 7.05 1.31
CA LEU A 130 6.90 8.05 1.68
C LEU A 130 7.58 9.13 2.53
N GLN A 131 8.17 10.12 1.86
CA GLN A 131 8.55 11.38 2.50
C GLN A 131 7.25 12.04 3.02
N ASN A 132 7.20 12.18 4.33
CA ASN A 132 6.10 12.65 5.16
C ASN A 132 5.47 13.99 4.66
N PRO A 133 4.17 14.03 4.31
CA PRO A 133 3.54 15.26 3.82
C PRO A 133 2.94 16.16 4.92
N PHE A 134 3.06 15.81 6.21
CA PHE A 134 2.60 16.66 7.31
C PHE A 134 3.77 17.25 8.09
N ARG A 135 4.36 18.31 7.54
CA ARG A 135 5.20 19.25 8.31
C ARG A 135 4.81 20.67 7.93
N ILE A 136 4.64 21.50 8.97
CA ILE A 136 4.43 22.96 9.00
C ILE A 136 2.93 23.33 8.80
N LEU A 137 2.23 23.96 9.75
CA LEU A 137 2.57 25.18 10.49
C LEU A 137 2.21 25.13 11.99
N LYS A 138 3.20 25.47 12.83
CA LYS A 138 3.00 26.28 14.04
C LYS A 138 2.97 27.74 13.61
#